data_AF-A0A235IJC5-F1
#
_entry.id   AF-A0A235IJC5-F1
#
_cell.length_a   1.000
_cell.length_b   1.000
_cell.length_c   1.000
_cell.angle_alpha   90.00
_cell.angle_beta   90.00
_cell.angle_gamma   90.00
#
_symmetry.space_group_name_H-M   'P 1'
#
loop_
_entity.id
_entity.type
_entity.pdbx_description
1 polymer ?
#
loop_
_entity_poly.entity_id
_entity_poly.type
_entity_poly.pdbx_seq_one_letter_code
_entity_poly.pdbx_strand_id
1 'polypeptide(L)'
;MNLSDTEIEILLFGKWRFNTNWEKISIEFKDNMTYEQTRIQTFLLSKPSEFITGNKFTGVWHVNDRRLCLIVKTVPKSFFNLRLLILSKVDLADMIASIYSIFITENYEVIEIDKLKFLISDKNQRIAGIKIN
;
A
#
# COMPACT_ATOMS: atom_id res chain seq x y z
N MET A 1 -18.42 13.65 -7.18
CA MET A 1 -18.57 13.35 -5.74
C MET A 1 -18.46 14.65 -4.96
N ASN A 2 -19.35 14.89 -3.99
CA ASN A 2 -19.36 16.11 -3.16
C ASN A 2 -18.99 15.81 -1.69
N LEU A 3 -17.99 14.95 -1.49
CA LEU A 3 -17.47 14.66 -0.15
C LEU A 3 -16.19 15.47 0.06
N SER A 4 -16.01 15.95 1.29
CA SER A 4 -14.74 16.46 1.80
C SER A 4 -13.74 15.34 2.09
N ASP A 5 -12.46 15.68 2.21
CA ASP A 5 -11.41 14.69 2.50
C ASP A 5 -11.67 13.95 3.83
N THR A 6 -12.12 14.67 4.86
CA THR A 6 -12.49 14.09 6.16
C THR A 6 -13.68 13.13 6.05
N GLU A 7 -14.69 13.42 5.24
CA GLU A 7 -15.80 12.49 5.01
C GLU A 7 -15.34 11.21 4.29
N ILE A 8 -14.40 11.34 3.35
CA ILE A 8 -13.77 10.19 2.68
C ILE A 8 -12.99 9.34 3.69
N GLU A 9 -12.19 9.96 4.56
CA GLU A 9 -11.45 9.26 5.63
C GLU A 9 -12.38 8.46 6.55
N ILE A 10 -13.46 9.08 7.01
CA ILE A 10 -14.45 8.43 7.88
C ILE A 10 -15.05 7.20 7.19
N LEU A 11 -15.36 7.29 5.89
CA LEU A 11 -15.91 6.17 5.14
C LEU A 11 -14.89 5.04 4.94
N LEU A 12 -13.62 5.40 4.75
CA LEU A 12 -12.52 4.45 4.57
C LEU A 12 -12.19 3.63 5.82
N PHE A 13 -12.49 4.09 7.03
CA PHE A 13 -12.20 3.30 8.24
C PHE A 13 -12.73 1.87 8.19
N GLY A 14 -11.92 0.89 8.58
CA GLY A 14 -12.24 -0.52 8.58
C GLY A 14 -11.53 -1.32 7.49
N LYS A 15 -11.99 -2.55 7.28
CA LYS A 15 -11.34 -3.51 6.38
C LYS A 15 -11.98 -3.51 5.00
N TRP A 16 -11.14 -3.60 3.98
CA TRP A 16 -11.51 -3.59 2.59
C TRP A 16 -10.81 -4.69 1.82
N ARG A 17 -11.48 -5.17 0.78
CA ARG A 17 -10.94 -6.12 -0.17
C ARG A 17 -11.17 -5.66 -1.59
N PHE A 18 -10.14 -5.75 -2.41
CA PHE A 18 -10.17 -5.40 -3.82
C PHE A 18 -9.11 -6.18 -4.60
N ASN A 19 -9.23 -6.18 -5.92
CA ASN A 19 -8.26 -6.83 -6.80
C ASN A 19 -7.66 -5.80 -7.75
N THR A 20 -6.37 -5.92 -8.01
CA THR A 20 -5.73 -5.31 -9.17
C THR A 20 -5.63 -6.35 -10.29
N ASN A 21 -5.02 -6.00 -11.41
CA ASN A 21 -4.75 -6.98 -12.47
C ASN A 21 -3.78 -8.09 -12.01
N TRP A 22 -3.00 -7.85 -10.95
CA TRP A 22 -1.88 -8.69 -10.54
C TRP A 22 -2.04 -9.30 -9.14
N GLU A 23 -2.88 -8.69 -8.30
CA GLU A 23 -2.92 -9.00 -6.87
C GLU A 23 -4.34 -8.99 -6.33
N LYS A 24 -4.60 -9.87 -5.36
CA LYS A 24 -5.73 -9.76 -4.42
C LYS A 24 -5.24 -9.01 -3.19
N ILE A 25 -5.93 -7.94 -2.83
CA ILE A 25 -5.52 -7.04 -1.76
C ILE A 25 -6.60 -7.02 -0.68
N SER A 26 -6.15 -7.11 0.57
CA SER A 26 -6.95 -6.81 1.76
C SER A 26 -6.25 -5.70 2.54
N ILE A 27 -6.95 -4.62 2.88
CA ILE A 27 -6.37 -3.50 3.64
C ILE A 27 -7.29 -3.11 4.79
N GLU A 28 -6.72 -2.77 5.94
CA GLU A 28 -7.42 -2.25 7.10
C GLU A 28 -6.96 -0.83 7.37
N PHE A 29 -7.88 0.14 7.31
CA PHE A 29 -7.65 1.53 7.68
C PHE A 29 -8.09 1.76 9.13
N LYS A 30 -7.14 2.09 10.00
CA LYS A 30 -7.39 2.36 11.42
C LYS A 30 -7.61 3.85 11.67
N ASP A 31 -8.35 4.17 12.72
CA ASP A 31 -8.67 5.54 13.17
C ASP A 31 -7.44 6.38 13.54
N ASN A 32 -6.35 5.73 13.96
CA ASN A 32 -5.07 6.35 14.25
C ASN A 32 -4.20 6.64 13.00
N MET A 33 -4.79 6.67 11.81
CA MET A 33 -4.13 6.94 10.53
C MET A 33 -3.01 5.94 10.15
N THR A 34 -3.09 4.72 10.69
CA THR A 34 -2.24 3.61 10.27
C THR A 34 -3.05 2.60 9.46
N TYR A 35 -2.36 1.82 8.62
CA TYR A 35 -2.99 0.73 7.90
C TYR A 35 -2.18 -0.56 7.95
N GLU A 36 -2.88 -1.68 7.79
CA GLU A 36 -2.30 -2.99 7.55
C GLU A 36 -2.84 -3.54 6.24
N GLN A 37 -1.97 -4.03 5.38
CA GLN A 37 -2.34 -4.52 4.05
C GLN A 37 -1.73 -5.88 3.79
N THR A 38 -2.52 -6.79 3.22
CA THR A 38 -2.07 -8.06 2.68
C THR A 38 -2.24 -8.07 1.17
N ARG A 39 -1.18 -8.41 0.42
CA ARG A 39 -1.18 -8.58 -1.05
C ARG A 39 -0.87 -10.03 -1.42
N ILE A 40 -1.70 -10.65 -2.23
CA ILE A 40 -1.51 -12.01 -2.73
C ILE A 40 -1.44 -11.96 -4.26
N GLN A 41 -0.28 -12.27 -4.84
CA GLN A 41 -0.11 -12.35 -6.29
C GLN A 41 -1.03 -13.44 -6.88
N THR A 42 -1.70 -13.14 -7.98
CA THR A 42 -2.66 -14.05 -8.63
C THR A 42 -2.11 -14.76 -9.87
N PHE A 43 -0.93 -14.39 -10.38
CA PHE A 43 -0.30 -15.01 -11.54
C PHE A 43 0.80 -16.01 -11.16
N LEU A 44 0.61 -17.28 -11.52
CA LEU A 44 1.54 -18.39 -11.22
C LEU A 44 2.77 -18.50 -12.16
N LEU A 45 2.96 -17.59 -13.13
CA LEU A 45 3.91 -17.79 -14.25
C LEU A 45 4.97 -16.69 -14.48
N SER A 46 5.09 -15.68 -13.65
CA SER A 46 6.16 -14.67 -13.79
C SER A 46 7.22 -14.82 -12.70
N LYS A 47 8.18 -15.71 -12.98
CA LYS A 47 9.51 -15.86 -12.35
C LYS A 47 9.59 -16.45 -10.92
N PRO A 48 10.21 -17.64 -10.77
CA PRO A 48 10.58 -18.20 -9.46
C PRO A 48 11.85 -17.54 -8.86
N SER A 49 12.08 -16.24 -9.09
CA SER A 49 13.20 -15.47 -8.51
C SER A 49 12.76 -14.34 -7.59
N GLU A 50 11.46 -14.03 -7.52
CA GLU A 50 10.89 -12.99 -6.64
C GLU A 50 10.09 -13.61 -5.48
N PHE A 51 10.50 -14.80 -5.06
CA PHE A 51 9.91 -15.47 -3.91
C PHE A 51 10.20 -14.67 -2.63
N ILE A 52 9.11 -14.13 -2.08
CA ILE A 52 8.96 -13.66 -0.70
C ILE A 52 9.65 -12.32 -0.46
N THR A 53 9.15 -11.22 -1.02
CA THR A 53 8.89 -10.06 -0.14
C THR A 53 7.57 -10.37 0.54
N GLY A 54 7.49 -10.39 1.87
CA GLY A 54 6.28 -10.85 2.57
C GLY A 54 4.99 -10.22 2.05
N ASN A 55 3.86 -10.88 2.29
CA ASN A 55 2.56 -10.42 1.81
C ASN A 55 1.96 -9.29 2.66
N LYS A 56 2.53 -8.98 3.83
CA LYS A 56 2.00 -8.00 4.79
C LYS A 56 2.79 -6.69 4.80
N PHE A 57 2.10 -5.58 4.59
CA PHE A 57 2.62 -4.23 4.58
C PHE A 57 1.95 -3.41 5.68
N THR A 58 2.68 -2.48 6.28
CA THR A 58 2.11 -1.51 7.22
C THR A 58 2.62 -0.11 6.90
N GLY A 59 1.80 0.88 7.21
CA GLY A 59 2.13 2.26 6.88
C GLY A 59 1.20 3.26 7.54
N VAL A 60 1.31 4.50 7.09
CA VAL A 60 0.34 5.56 7.40
C VAL A 60 -0.45 5.91 6.17
N TRP A 61 -1.69 6.33 6.37
CA TRP A 61 -2.55 6.76 5.29
C TRP A 61 -3.24 8.08 5.65
N HIS A 62 -3.66 8.81 4.62
CA HIS A 62 -4.48 10.01 4.76
C HIS A 62 -5.21 10.26 3.44
N VAL A 63 -6.17 11.19 3.45
CA VAL A 63 -6.79 11.70 2.22
C VAL A 63 -6.37 13.16 2.02
N ASN A 64 -5.96 13.49 0.80
CA ASN A 64 -5.68 14.87 0.42
C ASN A 64 -6.14 15.11 -1.03
N ASP A 65 -6.90 16.18 -1.26
CA ASP A 65 -7.45 16.52 -2.58
C ASP A 65 -8.21 15.34 -3.22
N ARG A 66 -9.01 14.63 -2.41
CA ARG A 66 -9.74 13.40 -2.78
C ARG A 66 -8.85 12.24 -3.25
N ARG A 67 -7.57 12.25 -2.86
CA ARG A 67 -6.64 11.14 -3.13
C ARG A 67 -6.34 10.41 -1.85
N LEU A 68 -6.50 9.09 -1.88
CA LEU A 68 -6.00 8.20 -0.84
C LEU A 68 -4.49 8.04 -1.01
N CYS A 69 -3.74 8.49 -0.02
CA CYS A 69 -2.29 8.41 0.02
C CYS A 69 -1.87 7.33 1.02
N LEU A 70 -1.14 6.31 0.56
CA LEU A 70 -0.57 5.25 1.40
C LEU A 70 0.94 5.42 1.45
N ILE A 71 1.50 5.67 2.63
CA ILE A 71 2.94 5.79 2.84
C ILE A 71 3.40 4.53 3.57
N VAL A 72 4.11 3.66 2.86
CA VAL A 72 4.62 2.40 3.42
C VAL A 72 5.72 2.71 4.45
N LYS A 73 5.57 2.22 5.68
CA LYS A 73 6.59 2.34 6.75
C LYS A 73 7.37 1.04 6.94
N THR A 74 6.71 -0.10 6.79
CA THR A 74 7.34 -1.41 6.91
C THR A 74 7.02 -2.23 5.67
N VAL A 75 8.04 -2.43 4.84
CA VAL A 75 8.06 -3.53 3.87
C VAL A 75 8.44 -4.79 4.66
N PRO A 76 7.77 -5.94 4.43
CA PRO A 76 8.06 -7.15 5.19
C PRO A 76 9.55 -7.50 5.13
N LYS A 77 10.11 -7.89 6.27
CA LYS A 77 11.51 -8.34 6.42
C LYS A 77 11.72 -9.64 5.65
N SER A 78 11.88 -9.55 4.35
CA SER A 78 12.49 -10.59 3.53
C SER A 78 13.31 -9.90 2.46
N PHE A 79 14.29 -9.14 2.96
CA PHE A 79 15.45 -8.75 2.17
C PHE A 79 16.57 -9.69 2.61
N PHE A 80 16.81 -10.72 1.80
CA PHE A 80 18.08 -11.41 1.69
C PHE A 80 18.53 -12.30 2.87
N ASN A 81 18.27 -13.61 2.72
CA ASN A 81 19.25 -14.64 3.09
C ASN A 81 20.48 -14.65 2.14
N LEU A 82 20.82 -13.54 1.48
CA LEU A 82 22.18 -13.36 0.97
C LEU A 82 23.01 -12.75 2.10
N ARG A 83 23.90 -13.59 2.64
CA ARG A 83 25.16 -13.14 3.22
C ARG A 83 25.81 -12.10 2.30
N LEU A 84 25.57 -10.81 2.53
CA LEU A 84 26.47 -9.76 2.07
C LEU A 84 27.61 -9.69 3.08
N LEU A 85 28.54 -10.62 2.90
CA LEU A 85 29.82 -10.69 3.59
C LEU A 85 30.84 -9.73 2.95
N ILE A 86 30.41 -8.66 2.27
CA ILE A 86 31.28 -7.83 1.45
C ILE A 86 30.80 -6.37 1.55
N LEU A 87 31.77 -5.43 1.75
CA LEU A 87 31.66 -3.96 1.69
C LEU A 87 31.12 -3.31 2.97
N SER A 88 31.91 -3.18 4.05
CA SER A 88 32.93 -2.13 4.25
C SER A 88 32.81 -0.90 3.32
N LYS A 89 32.50 0.26 3.94
CA LYS A 89 32.53 1.64 3.42
C LYS A 89 31.49 1.99 2.34
N VAL A 90 30.30 2.40 2.78
CA VAL A 90 29.41 3.29 2.00
C VAL A 90 28.89 4.37 2.94
N ASP A 91 28.91 5.61 2.46
CA ASP A 91 28.85 6.86 3.21
C ASP A 91 27.47 7.09 3.87
N LEU A 92 27.47 7.66 5.08
CA LEU A 92 26.25 7.90 5.87
C LEU A 92 25.24 8.79 5.11
N ALA A 93 25.72 9.61 4.17
CA ALA A 93 24.91 10.45 3.29
C ALA A 93 24.00 9.64 2.34
N ASP A 94 24.49 8.52 1.79
CA ASP A 94 23.68 7.61 0.96
C ASP A 94 22.66 6.84 1.81
N MET A 95 22.98 6.58 3.08
CA MET A 95 22.05 6.00 4.05
C MET A 95 20.90 6.97 4.35
N ILE A 96 21.16 8.28 4.47
CA ILE A 96 20.12 9.30 4.68
C ILE A 96 19.28 9.53 3.43
N ALA A 97 19.88 9.49 2.23
CA ALA A 97 19.14 9.51 0.97
C ALA A 97 18.24 8.25 0.82
N SER A 98 18.71 7.09 1.29
CA SER A 98 17.88 5.88 1.35
C SER A 98 16.69 6.02 2.29
N ILE A 99 16.83 6.74 3.42
CA ILE A 99 15.73 6.95 4.38
C ILE A 99 14.60 7.81 3.76
N TYR A 100 14.93 8.75 2.88
CA TYR A 100 13.92 9.49 2.11
C TYR A 100 13.36 8.70 0.92
N SER A 101 14.11 7.75 0.34
CA SER A 101 13.64 6.91 -0.78
C SER A 101 12.84 5.67 -0.35
N ILE A 102 12.77 5.34 0.95
CA ILE A 102 12.09 4.15 1.48
C ILE A 102 10.56 4.32 1.58
N PHE A 103 10.04 5.55 1.50
CA PHE A 103 8.60 5.80 1.51
C PHE A 103 8.01 5.62 0.11
N ILE A 104 7.80 4.36 -0.29
CA ILE A 104 6.91 4.05 -1.43
C ILE A 104 5.55 4.63 -1.08
N THR A 105 5.18 5.70 -1.78
CA THR A 105 3.90 6.37 -1.61
C THR A 105 2.98 5.96 -2.75
N GLU A 106 1.91 5.25 -2.42
CA GLU A 106 0.86 4.89 -3.37
C GLU A 106 -0.25 5.93 -3.29
N ASN A 107 -0.67 6.44 -4.43
CA ASN A 107 -1.70 7.47 -4.52
C ASN A 107 -2.84 6.98 -5.40
N TYR A 108 -4.04 7.01 -4.87
CA TYR A 108 -5.25 6.58 -5.57
C TYR A 108 -6.27 7.70 -5.57
N GLU A 109 -6.79 8.07 -6.75
CA GLU A 109 -7.90 9.01 -6.83
C GLU A 109 -9.19 8.32 -6.35
N VAL A 110 -9.90 8.92 -5.40
CA VAL A 110 -11.19 8.40 -4.92
C VAL A 110 -12.30 8.93 -5.83
N ILE A 111 -12.82 8.07 -6.70
CA ILE A 111 -13.89 8.42 -7.64
C ILE A 111 -15.25 8.40 -6.93
N GLU A 112 -15.51 7.30 -6.21
CA GLU A 112 -16.74 7.07 -5.46
C GLU A 112 -16.44 6.28 -4.18
N ILE A 113 -17.15 6.58 -3.10
CA ILE A 113 -17.09 5.80 -1.86
C ILE A 113 -18.41 5.92 -1.08
N ASP A 114 -18.83 4.81 -0.48
CA ASP A 114 -19.89 4.74 0.52
C ASP A 114 -19.48 3.80 1.67
N LYS A 115 -20.44 3.43 2.52
CA LYS A 115 -20.20 2.57 3.70
C LYS A 115 -19.82 1.11 3.35
N LEU A 116 -20.04 0.66 2.13
CA LEU A 116 -19.92 -0.75 1.71
C LEU A 116 -18.95 -0.94 0.55
N LYS A 117 -18.79 0.05 -0.33
CA LYS A 117 -17.96 -0.04 -1.53
C LYS A 117 -17.19 1.24 -1.79
N PHE A 118 -16.08 1.11 -2.52
CA PHE A 118 -15.39 2.23 -3.13
C PHE A 118 -15.03 1.93 -4.57
N LEU A 119 -14.77 2.99 -5.33
CA LEU A 119 -14.13 2.97 -6.63
C LEU A 119 -12.97 3.96 -6.60
N ILE A 120 -11.75 3.45 -6.78
CA ILE A 120 -10.54 4.26 -6.84
C ILE A 120 -9.86 4.12 -8.22
N SER A 121 -9.07 5.12 -8.59
CA SER A 121 -8.24 5.11 -9.79
C SER A 121 -6.77 4.98 -9.44
N ASP A 122 -6.08 4.03 -10.05
CA ASP A 122 -4.61 3.94 -10.08
C ASP A 122 -4.15 4.13 -11.52
N LYS A 123 -3.63 5.32 -11.85
CA LYS A 123 -3.24 5.70 -13.20
C LYS A 123 -4.41 5.50 -14.19
N ASN A 124 -4.37 4.42 -14.97
CA ASN A 124 -5.37 4.07 -15.99
C ASN A 124 -6.29 2.91 -15.57
N GLN A 125 -6.12 2.37 -14.36
CA GLN A 125 -6.91 1.26 -13.84
C GLN A 125 -7.94 1.77 -12.83
N ARG A 126 -9.21 1.41 -13.05
CA ARG A 126 -10.25 1.56 -12.03
C ARG A 126 -10.33 0.31 -11.17
N ILE A 127 -10.34 0.49 -9.86
CA ILE A 127 -10.29 -0.57 -8.86
C ILE A 127 -11.52 -0.44 -7.98
N ALA A 128 -12.36 -1.48 -7.98
CA ALA A 128 -13.51 -1.58 -7.11
C ALA A 128 -13.16 -2.34 -5.83
N GLY A 129 -13.52 -1.78 -4.67
CA GLY A 129 -13.35 -2.40 -3.37
C GLY A 129 -14.67 -2.60 -2.65
N ILE A 130 -14.72 -3.66 -1.85
CA ILE A 130 -15.82 -3.96 -0.94
C ILE A 130 -15.32 -3.93 0.50
N LYS A 131 -16.14 -3.41 1.40
CA LYS A 131 -15.88 -3.43 2.83
C LYS A 131 -16.14 -4.84 3.34
N ILE A 132 -15.26 -5.34 4.21
CA ILE A 132 -15.39 -6.63 4.87
C ILE A 132 -15.50 -6.41 6.37
N ASN A 133 -16.43 -7.12 7.01
CA ASN A 133 -16.65 -7.05 8.46
C ASN A 133 -15.52 -7.76 9.23
#